data_AF-A0A6N9NG85-F1
#
_entry.id   AF-A0A6N9NG85-F1
#
_cell.length_a   1.000
_cell.length_b   1.000
_cell.length_c   1.000
_cell.angle_alpha   90.00
_cell.angle_beta   90.00
_cell.angle_gamma   90.00
#
_symmetry.space_group_name_H-M   'P 1'
#
loop_
_entity.id
_entity.type
_entity.pdbx_description
1 polymer ?
#
loop_
_entity_poly.entity_id
_entity_poly.type
_entity_poly.pdbx_seq_one_letter_code
_entity_poly.pdbx_strand_id
1 'polypeptide(L)'
;MIKQLLFLIGFFLIQSNSFSQCDSILIHTNFQTTPTICNTANGSIRISRSSGGTAPYLWALNNTDFSANNRLDNLTPGAYLLLTRDSLGCIDTSTVLVENRPLRNEFGIGNAFSPNDDGINDELRITITNNIVNVEIVFINQYGQRVFKTTTTNALQTWDGIHNGLPLPEGTYFYLVTASTLCEKGSFSGYITLLR
;
A
#
# COMPACT_ATOMS: atom_id res chain seq x y z
N MET A 1 -86.02 25.48 -1.23
CA MET A 1 -85.43 25.51 -2.58
C MET A 1 -83.99 25.98 -2.44
N ILE A 2 -83.03 25.10 -2.74
CA ILE A 2 -81.64 25.38 -3.15
C ILE A 2 -80.58 25.75 -2.08
N LYS A 3 -79.71 24.73 -1.86
CA LYS A 3 -78.22 24.73 -1.80
C LYS A 3 -77.51 25.59 -0.74
N GLN A 4 -76.35 25.23 -0.20
CA GLN A 4 -75.54 24.02 -0.11
C GLN A 4 -74.51 24.36 0.98
N LEU A 5 -74.21 23.38 1.81
CA LEU A 5 -73.09 23.39 2.75
C LEU A 5 -71.77 23.58 1.98
N LEU A 6 -70.93 24.54 2.36
CA LEU A 6 -69.52 24.55 1.96
C LEU A 6 -68.64 24.79 3.20
N PHE A 7 -68.10 23.70 3.71
CA PHE A 7 -66.97 23.71 4.65
C PHE A 7 -65.74 24.26 3.91
N LEU A 8 -65.19 25.39 4.37
CA LEU A 8 -63.80 25.73 4.05
C LEU A 8 -62.89 24.86 4.92
N ILE A 9 -62.55 23.67 4.43
CA ILE A 9 -61.33 22.99 4.86
C ILE A 9 -60.23 23.55 3.97
N GLY A 10 -59.39 24.39 4.56
CA GLY A 10 -58.18 24.85 3.90
C GLY A 10 -57.36 23.64 3.46
N PHE A 11 -57.20 23.50 2.15
CA PHE A 11 -56.31 22.52 1.55
C PHE A 11 -54.88 22.91 1.92
N PHE A 12 -54.37 22.34 3.00
CA PHE A 12 -52.95 22.42 3.33
C PHE A 12 -52.23 21.63 2.23
N LEU A 13 -51.54 22.33 1.32
CA LEU A 13 -50.62 21.71 0.39
C LEU A 13 -49.52 21.06 1.24
N ILE A 14 -49.64 19.76 1.50
CA ILE A 14 -48.49 18.97 1.91
C ILE A 14 -47.60 18.95 0.66
N GLN A 15 -46.61 19.84 0.59
CA GLN A 15 -45.47 19.63 -0.29
C GLN A 15 -44.84 18.33 0.17
N SER A 16 -45.09 17.24 -0.56
CA SER A 16 -44.41 15.98 -0.35
C SER A 16 -42.93 16.23 -0.63
N ASN A 17 -42.14 16.42 0.43
CA ASN A 17 -40.70 16.26 0.34
C ASN A 17 -40.46 14.80 -0.07
N SER A 18 -40.26 14.56 -1.36
CA SER A 18 -39.88 13.25 -1.86
C SER A 18 -38.49 12.97 -1.33
N PHE A 19 -38.41 12.12 -0.30
CA PHE A 19 -37.16 11.59 0.22
C PHE A 19 -36.43 10.90 -0.94
N SER A 20 -35.18 11.27 -1.22
CA SER A 20 -34.42 10.61 -2.28
C SER A 20 -34.20 9.16 -1.86
N GLN A 21 -34.32 8.22 -2.80
CA GLN A 21 -34.10 6.80 -2.54
C GLN A 21 -32.72 6.51 -1.92
N CYS A 22 -31.79 7.45 -2.03
CA CYS A 22 -30.42 7.37 -1.56
C CYS A 22 -30.18 7.92 -0.14
N ASP A 23 -31.10 8.71 0.42
CA ASP A 23 -30.89 9.45 1.68
C ASP A 23 -30.84 8.53 2.93
N SER A 24 -31.08 7.22 2.77
CA SER A 24 -30.99 6.22 3.87
C SER A 24 -30.14 5.00 3.51
N ILE A 25 -29.40 5.04 2.42
CA ILE A 25 -28.57 3.92 1.96
C ILE A 25 -27.10 4.26 2.16
N LEU A 26 -26.42 3.49 3.02
CA LEU A 26 -24.97 3.49 3.12
C LEU A 26 -24.41 2.36 2.26
N ILE A 27 -23.55 2.70 1.31
CA ILE A 27 -22.75 1.72 0.59
C ILE A 27 -21.41 1.62 1.32
N HIS A 28 -20.92 0.42 1.54
CA HIS A 28 -19.60 0.18 2.11
C HIS A 28 -18.73 -0.58 1.11
N THR A 29 -17.60 0.02 0.73
CA THR A 29 -16.68 -0.53 -0.27
C THR A 29 -15.33 -0.84 0.34
N ASN A 30 -14.95 -2.12 0.30
CA ASN A 30 -13.63 -2.61 0.67
C ASN A 30 -12.74 -2.69 -0.56
N PHE A 31 -11.51 -2.23 -0.43
CA PHE A 31 -10.53 -2.17 -1.52
C PHE A 31 -9.11 -2.51 -1.03
N GLN A 32 -8.25 -2.86 -1.96
CA GLN A 32 -6.81 -3.02 -1.76
C GLN A 32 -6.07 -2.11 -2.73
N THR A 33 -4.93 -1.58 -2.32
CA THR A 33 -4.07 -0.76 -3.17
C THR A 33 -2.80 -1.52 -3.54
N THR A 34 -2.35 -1.34 -4.77
CA THR A 34 -0.97 -1.66 -5.16
C THR A 34 -0.20 -0.35 -5.21
N PRO A 35 0.87 -0.20 -4.41
CA PRO A 35 1.66 1.03 -4.42
C PRO A 35 2.37 1.19 -5.76
N THR A 36 2.69 2.43 -6.10
CA THR A 36 3.51 2.72 -7.27
C THR A 36 4.96 2.42 -6.98
N ILE A 37 5.74 2.23 -8.03
CA ILE A 37 7.20 2.31 -7.97
C ILE A 37 7.59 3.51 -8.83
N CYS A 38 8.69 4.18 -8.52
CA CYS A 38 9.21 5.28 -9.35
C CYS A 38 8.31 6.52 -9.43
N ASN A 39 7.32 6.68 -8.56
CA ASN A 39 6.24 7.66 -8.76
C ASN A 39 5.57 7.56 -10.15
N THR A 40 5.59 6.37 -10.76
CA THR A 40 5.01 6.13 -12.09
C THR A 40 3.55 5.72 -11.98
N ALA A 41 2.82 5.81 -13.09
CA ALA A 41 1.43 5.38 -13.20
C ALA A 41 1.31 3.85 -13.29
N ASN A 42 1.81 3.12 -12.29
CA ASN A 42 1.75 1.65 -12.20
C ASN A 42 1.05 1.15 -10.94
N GLY A 43 0.50 2.05 -10.13
CA GLY A 43 -0.36 1.71 -9.00
C GLY A 43 -1.75 1.29 -9.46
N SER A 44 -2.48 0.66 -8.54
CA SER A 44 -3.87 0.28 -8.80
C SER A 44 -4.71 0.25 -7.53
N ILE A 45 -6.02 0.40 -7.68
CA ILE A 45 -7.03 0.15 -6.66
C ILE A 45 -7.87 -1.04 -7.13
N ARG A 46 -7.98 -2.08 -6.30
CA ARG A 46 -8.84 -3.24 -6.56
C ARG A 46 -9.96 -3.29 -5.55
N ILE A 47 -11.20 -3.17 -6.03
CA ILE A 47 -12.39 -3.35 -5.20
C ILE A 47 -12.54 -4.83 -4.89
N SER A 48 -12.52 -5.15 -3.59
CA SER A 48 -12.71 -6.52 -3.09
C SER A 48 -14.18 -6.83 -2.87
N ARG A 49 -14.96 -5.84 -2.39
CA ARG A 49 -16.38 -5.99 -2.12
C ARG A 49 -17.07 -4.63 -1.97
N SER A 50 -18.27 -4.48 -2.52
CA SER A 50 -19.22 -3.44 -2.13
C SER A 50 -20.45 -4.07 -1.50
N SER A 51 -21.07 -3.40 -0.53
CA SER A 51 -22.22 -3.89 0.23
C SER A 51 -23.12 -2.72 0.66
N GLY A 52 -24.37 -3.00 1.01
CA GLY A 52 -25.40 -1.95 1.19
C GLY A 52 -25.94 -1.45 -0.15
N GLY A 53 -27.07 -0.74 -0.15
CA GLY A 53 -27.75 -0.35 -1.39
C GLY A 53 -28.18 -1.53 -2.27
N THR A 54 -28.34 -1.29 -3.57
CA THR A 54 -28.85 -2.30 -4.52
C THR A 54 -27.86 -2.59 -5.63
N ALA A 55 -27.26 -3.78 -5.62
CA ALA A 55 -26.40 -4.26 -6.70
C ALA A 55 -27.12 -4.29 -8.07
N PRO A 56 -26.40 -4.22 -9.21
CA PRO A 56 -24.94 -4.15 -9.35
C PRO A 56 -24.36 -2.79 -8.93
N TYR A 57 -23.05 -2.80 -8.64
CA TYR A 57 -22.29 -1.59 -8.36
C TYR A 57 -21.39 -1.23 -9.54
N LEU A 58 -21.15 0.07 -9.70
CA LEU A 58 -20.18 0.64 -10.60
C LEU A 58 -19.22 1.52 -9.81
N TRP A 59 -17.98 1.62 -10.27
CA TRP A 59 -16.94 2.40 -9.60
C TRP A 59 -16.33 3.42 -10.56
N ALA A 60 -15.94 4.56 -10.01
CA ALA A 60 -15.19 5.59 -10.69
C ALA A 60 -14.15 6.19 -9.74
N LEU A 61 -13.10 6.79 -10.29
CA LEU A 61 -12.16 7.60 -9.51
C LEU A 61 -12.33 9.08 -9.85
N ASN A 62 -12.36 9.93 -8.82
CA ASN A 62 -12.57 11.35 -8.95
C ASN A 62 -13.82 11.61 -9.81
N ASN A 63 -13.68 12.31 -10.94
CA ASN A 63 -14.79 12.63 -11.84
C ASN A 63 -14.73 11.83 -13.16
N THR A 64 -14.20 10.61 -13.12
CA THR A 64 -14.14 9.71 -14.30
C THR A 64 -15.45 8.94 -14.51
N ASP A 65 -15.58 8.26 -15.64
CA ASP A 65 -16.75 7.46 -15.97
C ASP A 65 -16.87 6.21 -15.08
N PHE A 66 -18.10 5.93 -14.66
CA PHE A 66 -18.43 4.73 -13.90
C PHE A 66 -18.28 3.46 -14.76
N SER A 67 -17.59 2.47 -14.19
CA SER A 67 -17.35 1.18 -14.82
C SER A 67 -17.67 0.03 -13.88
N ALA A 68 -18.06 -1.12 -14.43
CA ALA A 68 -18.21 -2.37 -13.69
C ALA A 68 -16.85 -3.07 -13.46
N ASN A 69 -15.75 -2.52 -13.98
CA ASN A 69 -14.42 -3.05 -13.71
C ASN A 69 -14.03 -2.79 -12.25
N ASN A 70 -13.77 -3.87 -11.52
CA ASN A 70 -13.38 -3.81 -10.12
C ASN A 70 -11.88 -3.52 -9.93
N ARG A 71 -11.14 -3.26 -10.99
CA ARG A 71 -9.73 -2.87 -10.95
C ARG A 71 -9.51 -1.56 -11.71
N LEU A 72 -8.94 -0.60 -11.01
CA LEU A 72 -8.62 0.73 -11.49
C LEU A 72 -7.09 0.84 -11.55
N ASP A 73 -6.55 0.78 -12.76
CA ASP A 73 -5.11 0.72 -13.05
C ASP A 73 -4.53 2.07 -13.47
N ASN A 74 -3.22 2.10 -13.70
CA ASN A 74 -2.46 3.24 -14.21
C ASN A 74 -2.53 4.47 -13.29
N LEU A 75 -2.49 4.24 -11.98
CA LEU A 75 -2.58 5.29 -10.98
C LEU A 75 -1.18 5.75 -10.59
N THR A 76 -0.95 7.07 -10.61
CA THR A 76 0.21 7.71 -9.96
C THR A 76 0.00 7.73 -8.44
N PRO A 77 1.06 7.88 -7.63
CA PRO A 77 0.86 8.01 -6.20
C PRO A 77 0.07 9.29 -5.87
N GLY A 78 -0.84 9.18 -4.91
CA GLY A 78 -1.76 10.26 -4.55
C GLY A 78 -3.05 9.77 -3.92
N ALA A 79 -3.84 10.72 -3.42
CA ALA A 79 -5.18 10.46 -2.92
C ALA A 79 -6.20 10.52 -4.06
N TYR A 80 -7.08 9.51 -4.12
CA TYR A 80 -8.18 9.41 -5.07
C TYR A 80 -9.50 9.36 -4.33
N LEU A 81 -10.52 10.01 -4.90
CA LEU A 81 -11.89 9.87 -4.45
C LEU A 81 -12.53 8.68 -5.18
N LEU A 82 -12.70 7.55 -4.50
CA LEU A 82 -13.41 6.39 -5.03
C LEU A 82 -14.91 6.63 -4.91
N LEU A 83 -15.60 6.74 -6.05
CA LEU A 83 -17.05 6.79 -6.12
C LEU A 83 -17.59 5.38 -6.33
N THR A 84 -18.56 4.96 -5.52
CA THR A 84 -19.31 3.72 -5.71
C THR A 84 -20.76 4.06 -5.98
N ARG A 85 -21.29 3.65 -7.14
CA ARG A 85 -22.68 3.85 -7.53
C ARG A 85 -23.43 2.54 -7.58
N ASP A 86 -24.57 2.45 -6.93
CA ASP A 86 -25.46 1.29 -7.01
C ASP A 86 -26.43 1.39 -8.21
N SER A 87 -27.28 0.37 -8.40
CA SER A 87 -28.23 0.32 -9.51
C SER A 87 -29.38 1.32 -9.42
N LEU A 88 -29.62 1.89 -8.23
CA LEU A 88 -30.62 2.93 -8.00
C LEU A 88 -30.06 4.34 -8.22
N GLY A 89 -28.76 4.44 -8.54
CA GLY A 89 -28.06 5.69 -8.78
C GLY A 89 -27.50 6.33 -7.52
N CYS A 90 -27.53 5.64 -6.38
CA CYS A 90 -26.99 6.14 -5.13
C CYS A 90 -25.46 6.08 -5.15
N ILE A 91 -24.81 7.20 -4.83
CA ILE A 91 -23.36 7.33 -4.85
C ILE A 91 -22.84 7.49 -3.44
N ASP A 92 -21.90 6.64 -3.06
CA ASP A 92 -21.08 6.80 -1.87
C ASP A 92 -19.61 7.07 -2.25
N THR A 93 -18.88 7.72 -1.35
CA THR A 93 -17.51 8.16 -1.60
C THR A 93 -16.54 7.67 -0.55
N SER A 94 -15.36 7.25 -0.97
CA SER A 94 -14.27 6.85 -0.08
C SER A 94 -12.96 7.49 -0.55
N THR A 95 -12.14 7.98 0.37
CA THR A 95 -10.78 8.45 0.02
C THR A 95 -9.82 7.27 0.05
N VAL A 96 -9.07 7.08 -1.04
CA VAL A 96 -8.09 6.00 -1.19
C VAL A 96 -6.72 6.59 -1.46
N LEU A 97 -5.71 6.20 -0.67
CA LEU A 97 -4.33 6.61 -0.89
C LEU A 97 -3.57 5.52 -1.67
N VAL A 98 -3.09 5.87 -2.86
CA VAL A 98 -2.10 5.06 -3.58
C VAL A 98 -0.72 5.61 -3.21
N GLU A 99 0.05 4.84 -2.47
CA GLU A 99 1.38 5.25 -2.01
C GLU A 99 2.46 4.98 -3.06
N ASN A 100 3.58 5.71 -2.98
CA ASN A 100 4.81 5.30 -3.65
C ASN A 100 5.60 4.37 -2.73
N ARG A 101 5.98 3.21 -3.24
CA ARG A 101 6.79 2.23 -2.51
C ARG A 101 8.21 2.80 -2.33
N PRO A 102 8.67 3.03 -1.09
CA PRO A 102 9.99 3.59 -0.86
C PRO A 102 11.07 2.53 -1.12
N LEU A 103 12.26 2.98 -1.53
CA LEU A 103 13.39 2.11 -1.86
C LEU A 103 13.72 1.06 -0.78
N ARG A 104 13.60 1.42 0.52
CA ARG A 104 13.82 0.50 1.64
C ARG A 104 12.94 -0.75 1.59
N ASN A 105 11.71 -0.62 1.10
CA ASN A 105 10.74 -1.71 1.05
C ASN A 105 11.02 -2.69 -0.10
N GLU A 106 12.01 -2.43 -0.95
CA GLU A 106 12.54 -3.39 -1.91
C GLU A 106 13.53 -4.39 -1.29
N PHE A 107 13.82 -4.25 0.02
CA PHE A 107 14.77 -5.07 0.75
C PHE A 107 14.10 -5.78 1.93
N GLY A 108 14.39 -7.07 2.07
CA GLY A 108 14.12 -7.84 3.28
C GLY A 108 15.45 -8.17 3.95
N ILE A 109 15.81 -7.41 4.99
CA ILE A 109 17.04 -7.62 5.77
C ILE A 109 16.61 -8.08 7.16
N GLY A 110 17.09 -9.25 7.59
CA GLY A 110 16.88 -9.75 8.95
C GLY A 110 17.44 -8.78 9.99
N ASN A 111 16.89 -8.80 11.20
CA ASN A 111 17.36 -7.97 12.32
C ASN A 111 18.38 -8.67 13.22
N ALA A 112 18.49 -10.00 13.12
CA ALA A 112 19.47 -10.79 13.86
C ALA A 112 19.77 -12.11 13.13
N PHE A 113 20.93 -12.68 13.44
CA PHE A 113 21.34 -14.02 13.01
C PHE A 113 22.33 -14.61 14.03
N SER A 114 22.47 -15.93 14.03
CA SER A 114 23.26 -16.70 14.99
C SER A 114 24.18 -17.69 14.28
N PRO A 115 25.38 -17.26 13.83
CA PRO A 115 26.33 -18.15 13.15
C PRO A 115 27.01 -19.10 14.15
N ASN A 116 26.29 -20.14 14.58
CA ASN A 116 26.72 -21.14 15.56
C ASN A 116 26.70 -22.59 15.02
N ASP A 117 26.45 -22.75 13.72
CA ASP A 117 26.43 -24.01 12.96
C ASP A 117 25.33 -24.99 13.41
N ASP A 118 24.20 -24.49 13.94
CA ASP A 118 23.07 -25.32 14.36
C ASP A 118 22.00 -25.54 13.26
N GLY A 119 22.19 -24.92 12.10
CA GLY A 119 21.29 -24.94 10.94
C GLY A 119 20.17 -23.90 11.00
N ILE A 120 20.11 -23.06 12.05
CA ILE A 120 19.04 -22.09 12.29
C ILE A 120 19.64 -20.69 12.32
N ASN A 121 19.32 -19.89 11.29
CA ASN A 121 19.80 -18.51 11.16
C ASN A 121 21.34 -18.36 11.23
N ASP A 122 22.08 -19.36 10.76
CA ASP A 122 23.55 -19.30 10.70
C ASP A 122 24.08 -18.21 9.75
N GLU A 123 23.25 -17.80 8.78
CA GLU A 123 23.56 -16.71 7.88
C GLU A 123 22.48 -15.62 7.96
N LEU A 124 22.91 -14.37 7.94
CA LEU A 124 22.01 -13.25 7.71
C LEU A 124 21.53 -13.28 6.27
N ARG A 125 20.24 -13.52 6.09
CA ARG A 125 19.59 -13.50 4.79
C ARG A 125 19.14 -12.10 4.39
N ILE A 126 19.51 -11.69 3.18
CA ILE A 126 19.08 -10.43 2.57
C ILE A 126 18.37 -10.72 1.24
N THR A 127 17.09 -10.37 1.15
CA THR A 127 16.30 -10.50 -0.08
C THR A 127 16.15 -9.16 -0.77
N ILE A 128 16.29 -9.16 -2.10
CA ILE A 128 16.22 -7.97 -2.95
C ILE A 128 15.17 -8.24 -4.04
N THR A 129 14.23 -7.32 -4.25
CA THR A 129 13.24 -7.46 -5.32
C THR A 129 13.87 -7.23 -6.70
N ASN A 130 13.15 -7.62 -7.75
CA ASN A 130 13.55 -7.42 -9.14
C ASN A 130 13.47 -5.95 -9.63
N ASN A 131 12.99 -5.02 -8.79
CA ASN A 131 12.93 -3.60 -9.13
C ASN A 131 14.28 -2.89 -8.97
N ILE A 132 15.21 -3.49 -8.22
CA ILE A 132 16.54 -2.95 -7.96
C ILE A 132 17.47 -3.30 -9.13
N VAL A 133 18.14 -2.28 -9.67
CA VAL A 133 19.07 -2.43 -10.79
C VAL A 133 20.53 -2.35 -10.37
N ASN A 134 20.82 -1.66 -9.28
CA ASN A 134 22.15 -1.63 -8.67
C ASN A 134 21.98 -1.57 -7.15
N VAL A 135 22.81 -2.33 -6.42
CA VAL A 135 22.93 -2.14 -4.97
C VAL A 135 24.34 -2.42 -4.49
N GLU A 136 24.78 -1.60 -3.53
CA GLU A 136 25.91 -1.83 -2.66
C GLU A 136 25.41 -1.94 -1.22
N ILE A 137 25.79 -3.01 -0.53
CA ILE A 137 25.49 -3.24 0.88
C ILE A 137 26.82 -3.30 1.63
N VAL A 138 26.92 -2.52 2.71
CA VAL A 138 28.09 -2.43 3.57
C VAL A 138 27.67 -2.71 4.99
N PHE A 139 28.33 -3.65 5.69
CA PHE A 139 28.23 -3.76 7.14
C PHE A 139 29.47 -3.17 7.80
N ILE A 140 29.25 -2.46 8.90
CA ILE A 140 30.27 -1.86 9.74
C ILE A 140 30.07 -2.30 11.21
N ASN A 141 31.17 -2.40 11.95
CA ASN A 141 31.12 -2.56 13.39
C ASN A 141 30.89 -1.21 14.11
N GLN A 142 30.79 -1.23 15.44
CA GLN A 142 30.61 -0.04 16.28
C GLN A 142 31.75 1.00 16.21
N TYR A 143 32.91 0.62 15.68
CA TYR A 143 34.06 1.52 15.47
C TYR A 143 34.08 2.12 14.07
N GLY A 144 33.08 1.83 13.23
CA GLY A 144 33.02 2.29 11.84
C GLY A 144 33.88 1.48 10.86
N GLN A 145 34.52 0.40 11.31
CA GLN A 145 35.26 -0.48 10.41
C GLN A 145 34.30 -1.30 9.56
N ARG A 146 34.51 -1.29 8.25
CA ARG A 146 33.79 -2.15 7.31
C ARG A 146 34.19 -3.61 7.49
N VAL A 147 33.20 -4.44 7.82
CA VAL A 147 33.37 -5.87 8.05
C VAL A 147 32.83 -6.73 6.91
N PHE A 148 31.88 -6.20 6.13
CA PHE A 148 31.35 -6.87 4.94
C PHE A 148 31.01 -5.84 3.86
N LYS A 149 31.16 -6.25 2.59
CA LYS A 149 30.74 -5.48 1.43
C LYS A 149 30.30 -6.41 0.31
N THR A 150 29.15 -6.11 -0.30
CA THR A 150 28.74 -6.74 -1.56
C THR A 150 28.18 -5.70 -2.51
N THR A 151 28.40 -5.91 -3.81
CA THR A 151 27.73 -5.21 -4.90
C THR A 151 27.11 -6.28 -5.78
N THR A 152 25.79 -6.29 -5.92
CA THR A 152 25.07 -7.40 -6.53
C THR A 152 23.76 -6.93 -7.16
N THR A 153 23.22 -7.73 -8.05
CA THR A 153 21.82 -7.65 -8.51
C THR A 153 21.07 -8.96 -8.22
N ASN A 154 21.72 -9.92 -7.56
CA ASN A 154 21.10 -11.19 -7.20
C ASN A 154 20.00 -10.96 -6.17
N ALA A 155 18.86 -11.61 -6.37
CA ALA A 155 17.69 -11.49 -5.48
C ALA A 155 17.94 -11.97 -4.04
N LEU A 156 19.04 -12.68 -3.80
CA LEU A 156 19.43 -13.22 -2.51
C LEU A 156 20.92 -12.97 -2.26
N GLN A 157 21.23 -12.48 -1.07
CA GLN A 157 22.58 -12.38 -0.51
C GLN A 157 22.58 -12.94 0.91
N THR A 158 23.71 -13.49 1.32
CA THR A 158 23.93 -13.99 2.67
C THR A 158 25.20 -13.39 3.27
N TRP A 159 25.23 -13.29 4.60
CA TRP A 159 26.43 -12.95 5.36
C TRP A 159 26.53 -13.85 6.59
N ASP A 160 27.66 -14.53 6.71
CA ASP A 160 28.00 -15.53 7.73
C ASP A 160 28.59 -14.93 9.02
N GLY A 161 28.75 -13.60 9.09
CA GLY A 161 29.40 -12.97 10.26
C GLY A 161 30.92 -13.17 10.30
N ILE A 162 31.57 -13.56 9.20
CA ILE A 162 33.02 -13.72 9.12
C ILE A 162 33.65 -12.46 8.50
N HIS A 163 34.79 -12.03 9.05
CA HIS A 163 35.63 -10.97 8.48
C HIS A 163 37.10 -11.40 8.49
N ASN A 164 37.75 -11.35 7.32
CA ASN A 164 39.14 -11.79 7.14
C ASN A 164 39.41 -13.23 7.64
N GLY A 165 38.45 -14.13 7.45
CA GLY A 165 38.53 -15.52 7.88
C GLY A 165 38.31 -15.75 9.38
N LEU A 166 37.99 -14.70 10.16
CA LEU A 166 37.72 -14.80 11.58
C LEU A 166 36.24 -14.52 11.88
N PRO A 167 35.62 -15.29 12.79
CA PRO A 167 34.29 -14.97 13.29
C PRO A 167 34.31 -13.61 13.97
N LEU A 168 33.38 -12.74 13.61
CA LEU A 168 33.22 -11.46 14.27
C LEU A 168 32.68 -11.65 15.70
N PRO A 169 32.97 -10.72 16.62
CA PRO A 169 32.37 -10.72 17.96
C PRO A 169 30.84 -10.67 17.94
N GLU A 170 30.22 -11.11 19.04
CA GLU A 170 28.80 -10.83 19.25
C GLU A 170 28.58 -9.34 19.44
N GLY A 171 27.43 -8.86 18.96
CA GLY A 171 27.04 -7.47 19.14
C GLY A 171 26.23 -6.91 17.98
N THR A 172 26.07 -5.60 18.03
CA THR A 172 25.32 -4.85 17.02
C THR A 172 26.25 -4.39 15.90
N TYR A 173 25.84 -4.69 14.66
CA TYR A 173 26.49 -4.21 13.45
C TYR A 173 25.53 -3.29 12.71
N PHE A 174 26.06 -2.28 12.04
CA PHE A 174 25.26 -1.35 11.26
C PHE A 174 25.40 -1.68 9.78
N TYR A 175 24.32 -1.54 9.02
CA TYR A 175 24.37 -1.62 7.58
C TYR A 175 24.08 -0.27 6.93
N LEU A 176 24.75 -0.02 5.81
CA LEU A 176 24.45 1.02 4.86
C LEU A 176 24.14 0.36 3.52
N VAL A 177 22.95 0.63 3.00
CA VAL A 177 22.55 0.21 1.65
C VAL A 177 22.51 1.44 0.78
N THR A 178 23.18 1.38 -0.36
CA THR A 178 23.04 2.36 -1.46
C THR A 178 22.51 1.61 -2.66
N ALA A 179 21.34 1.98 -3.14
CA ALA A 179 20.66 1.26 -4.20
C ALA A 179 19.99 2.20 -5.21
N SER A 180 19.67 1.64 -6.36
CA SER A 180 18.84 2.29 -7.37
C SER A 180 17.85 1.32 -7.99
N THR A 181 16.68 1.84 -8.32
CA THR A 181 15.76 1.27 -9.31
C THR A 181 16.06 1.89 -10.69
N LEU A 182 15.23 1.64 -11.71
CA LEU A 182 15.36 2.29 -13.03
C LEU A 182 15.17 3.82 -13.01
N CYS A 183 14.69 4.39 -11.90
CA CYS A 183 14.13 5.74 -11.86
C CYS A 183 14.49 6.51 -10.57
N GLU A 184 14.93 5.81 -9.53
CA GLU A 184 15.20 6.36 -8.20
C GLU A 184 16.55 5.81 -7.74
N LYS A 185 17.32 6.65 -7.07
CA LYS A 185 18.53 6.27 -6.36
C LYS A 185 18.47 6.82 -4.95
N GLY A 186 18.89 6.01 -3.99
CA GLY A 186 18.90 6.42 -2.60
C GLY A 186 19.78 5.54 -1.73
N SER A 187 19.84 5.92 -0.47
CA SER A 187 20.53 5.15 0.56
C SER A 187 19.68 5.08 1.82
N PHE A 188 19.79 3.97 2.54
CA PHE A 188 19.18 3.81 3.85
C PHE A 188 20.10 2.97 4.74
N SER A 189 19.91 3.09 6.05
CA SER A 189 20.70 2.38 7.04
C SER A 189 19.82 1.68 8.09
N GLY A 190 20.47 0.87 8.90
CA GLY A 190 19.88 0.19 10.04
C GLY A 190 20.94 -0.61 10.77
N TYR A 191 20.49 -1.54 11.60
CA TYR A 191 21.37 -2.41 12.37
C TYR A 191 20.86 -3.85 12.35
N ILE A 192 21.80 -4.76 12.61
CA ILE A 192 21.54 -6.16 12.89
C ILE A 192 22.21 -6.53 14.21
N THR A 193 21.80 -7.66 14.79
CA THR A 193 22.46 -8.26 15.95
C THR A 193 23.05 -9.60 15.57
N LEU A 194 24.34 -9.79 15.83
CA LEU A 194 25.01 -11.09 15.75
C LEU A 194 25.05 -11.68 17.15
N LEU A 195 24.54 -12.90 17.31
CA LEU A 195 24.45 -13.64 18.57
C LEU A 195 25.10 -15.03 18.42
N ARG A 196 25.52 -15.68 19.51
CA ARG A 196 25.90 -17.10 19.55
C ARG A 196 25.92 -17.61 20.99
#